data_AF-Q71J19-F1
#
_entry.id   AF-Q71J19-F1
#
_cell.length_a   1.000
_cell.length_b   1.000
_cell.length_c   1.000
_cell.angle_alpha   90.00
_cell.angle_beta   90.00
_cell.angle_gamma   90.00
#
_symmetry.space_group_name_H-M   'P 1'
#
loop_
_entity.id
_entity.type
_entity.pdbx_description
1 polymer ?
#
loop_
_entity_poly.entity_id
_entity_poly.type
_entity_poly.pdbx_seq_one_letter_code
_entity_poly.pdbx_strand_id
1 'polypeptide(L)'
;MARIAGVDLPRDKRVVIALTYIYGIGEHTAREICAAAGVSEDIRSKDLTPEQQEKLRAEVDKYRVEGDLRREVSMNIKRLVD
;
A
#
# COMPACT_ATOMS: atom_id res chain seq x y z
N MET A 1 -12.25 1.69 9.59
CA MET A 1 -10.84 2.08 9.42
C MET A 1 -10.27 1.06 8.45
N ALA A 2 -9.80 1.48 7.28
CA ALA A 2 -9.27 0.52 6.31
C ALA A 2 -7.84 0.18 6.74
N ARG A 3 -7.63 -1.07 7.17
CA ARG A 3 -6.30 -1.60 7.49
C ARG A 3 -5.80 -2.41 6.31
N ILE A 4 -4.70 -1.98 5.70
CA ILE A 4 -4.12 -2.60 4.50
C ILE A 4 -2.63 -2.85 4.77
N ALA A 5 -2.15 -4.07 4.47
CA ALA A 5 -0.76 -4.50 4.73
C ALA A 5 -0.27 -4.30 6.19
N GLY A 6 -1.19 -4.36 7.16
CA GLY A 6 -0.88 -4.13 8.58
C GLY A 6 -0.76 -2.66 8.99
N VAL A 7 -1.02 -1.72 8.08
CA VAL A 7 -1.03 -0.27 8.32
C VAL A 7 -2.46 0.26 8.35
N ASP A 8 -2.74 1.13 9.31
CA ASP A 8 -4.02 1.83 9.40
C ASP A 8 -4.01 3.08 8.51
N LEU A 9 -4.84 3.08 7.47
CA LEU A 9 -4.86 4.17 6.50
C LEU A 9 -5.59 5.42 7.04
N PRO A 10 -5.08 6.63 6.77
CA PRO A 10 -5.74 7.87 7.15
C PRO A 10 -7.08 8.02 6.43
N ARG A 11 -8.16 8.25 7.19
CA ARG A 11 -9.55 8.23 6.71
C ARG A 11 -9.92 9.40 5.80
N ASP A 12 -9.33 10.56 6.05
CA ASP A 12 -9.69 11.81 5.35
C ASP A 12 -8.82 12.08 4.11
N LYS A 13 -7.92 11.16 3.74
CA LYS A 13 -7.10 11.30 2.54
C LYS A 13 -7.70 10.56 1.35
N ARG A 14 -7.36 11.03 0.16
CA ARG A 14 -7.56 10.29 -1.10
C ARG A 14 -6.86 8.94 -1.01
N VAL A 15 -7.46 7.90 -1.59
CA VAL A 15 -6.92 6.52 -1.53
C VAL A 15 -5.49 6.46 -2.07
N VAL A 16 -5.21 7.12 -3.20
CA VAL A 16 -3.85 7.14 -3.78
C VAL A 16 -2.79 7.68 -2.81
N ILE A 17 -3.11 8.71 -2.02
CA ILE A 17 -2.20 9.30 -1.03
C ILE A 17 -2.22 8.49 0.27
N ALA A 18 -3.33 7.87 0.61
CA ALA A 18 -3.40 7.02 1.78
C ALA A 18 -2.49 5.80 1.61
N LEU A 19 -2.49 5.17 0.44
CA LEU A 19 -1.65 4.01 0.14
C LEU A 19 -0.14 4.29 0.28
N THR A 20 0.31 5.52 0.03
CA THR A 20 1.74 5.88 0.19
C THR A 20 2.21 5.90 1.64
N TYR A 21 1.32 5.73 2.62
CA TYR A 21 1.72 5.53 4.01
C TYR A 21 2.30 4.15 4.28
N ILE A 22 2.08 3.20 3.36
CA ILE A 22 2.65 1.85 3.42
C ILE A 22 4.08 1.93 2.88
N TYR A 23 5.04 1.47 3.68
CA TYR A 23 6.44 1.43 3.31
C TYR A 23 6.66 0.53 2.09
N GLY A 24 7.29 1.09 1.06
CA GLY A 24 7.47 0.43 -0.24
C GLY A 24 6.47 0.87 -1.30
N ILE A 25 5.39 1.59 -0.94
CA ILE A 25 4.42 2.12 -1.89
C ILE A 25 4.67 3.62 -2.11
N GLY A 26 5.07 3.97 -3.33
CA GLY A 26 5.17 5.36 -3.79
C GLY A 26 3.90 5.83 -4.53
N GLU A 27 3.91 7.07 -5.01
CA GLU A 27 2.80 7.63 -5.77
C GLU A 27 2.49 6.83 -7.04
N HIS A 28 3.53 6.42 -7.78
CA HIS A 28 3.36 5.61 -9.00
C HIS A 28 2.67 4.28 -8.71
N THR A 29 3.22 3.51 -7.78
CA THR A 29 2.68 2.20 -7.39
C THR A 29 1.27 2.31 -6.80
N ALA A 30 0.99 3.38 -6.05
CA ALA A 30 -0.36 3.63 -5.54
C ALA A 30 -1.38 3.85 -6.67
N ARG A 31 -1.02 4.57 -7.74
CA ARG A 31 -1.89 4.74 -8.91
C ARG A 31 -2.10 3.41 -9.65
N GLU A 32 -1.04 2.63 -9.83
CA GLU A 32 -1.12 1.30 -10.44
C GLU A 32 -2.04 0.36 -9.65
N ILE A 33 -1.91 0.35 -8.32
CA ILE A 33 -2.77 -0.44 -7.43
C ILE A 33 -4.23 0.00 -7.53
N CYS A 34 -4.49 1.31 -7.50
CA CYS A 34 -5.84 1.85 -7.67
C CYS A 34 -6.46 1.44 -9.01
N ALA A 35 -5.69 1.56 -10.10
CA ALA A 35 -6.13 1.19 -11.44
C ALA A 35 -6.40 -0.32 -11.56
N ALA A 36 -5.51 -1.16 -11.02
CA ALA A 36 -5.67 -2.62 -11.02
C ALA A 36 -6.86 -3.08 -10.17
N ALA A 37 -7.11 -2.43 -9.03
CA ALA A 37 -8.26 -2.70 -8.17
C ALA A 37 -9.58 -2.15 -8.73
N GLY A 38 -9.54 -1.34 -9.79
CA GLY A 38 -10.71 -0.66 -10.35
C GLY A 38 -11.31 0.39 -9.41
N VAL A 39 -10.46 1.02 -8.60
CA VAL A 39 -10.84 2.02 -7.59
C VAL A 39 -10.40 3.40 -8.07
N SER A 40 -11.30 4.37 -8.05
CA SER A 40 -10.95 5.76 -8.41
C SER A 40 -9.99 6.37 -7.38
N GLU A 41 -8.94 7.03 -7.86
CA GLU A 41 -7.90 7.66 -7.03
C GLU A 41 -8.39 8.87 -6.22
N ASP A 42 -9.54 9.42 -6.58
CA ASP A 42 -10.12 10.62 -5.97
C ASP A 42 -11.05 10.29 -4.79
N ILE A 43 -11.47 9.04 -4.65
CA ILE A 43 -12.27 8.65 -3.49
C ILE A 43 -11.43 8.76 -2.23
N ARG A 44 -12.07 9.06 -1.11
CA ARG A 44 -11.40 9.07 0.19
C ARG A 44 -11.42 7.68 0.81
N SER A 45 -10.42 7.39 1.63
CA SER A 45 -10.29 6.09 2.30
C SER A 45 -11.48 5.74 3.20
N LYS A 46 -12.22 6.74 3.70
CA LYS A 46 -13.45 6.54 4.47
C LYS A 46 -14.64 6.08 3.63
N ASP A 47 -14.65 6.42 2.35
CA ASP A 47 -15.77 6.17 1.42
C ASP A 47 -15.55 4.86 0.63
N LEU A 48 -14.46 4.13 0.90
CA LEU A 48 -14.16 2.83 0.34
C LEU A 48 -15.19 1.78 0.77
N THR A 49 -15.79 1.09 -0.20
CA THR A 49 -16.65 -0.06 0.09
C THR A 49 -15.83 -1.26 0.58
N PRO A 50 -16.42 -2.20 1.34
CA PRO A 50 -15.72 -3.40 1.79
C PRO A 50 -15.11 -4.22 0.63
N GLU A 51 -15.81 -4.30 -0.50
CA GLU A 51 -15.33 -4.98 -1.71
C GLU A 51 -14.10 -4.29 -2.32
N GLN A 52 -14.08 -2.96 -2.35
CA GLN A 52 -12.94 -2.19 -2.83
C GLN A 52 -11.74 -2.32 -1.89
N GLN A 53 -11.98 -2.39 -0.57
CA GLN A 53 -10.92 -2.62 0.41
C GLN A 53 -10.28 -3.99 0.20
N GLU A 54 -11.07 -5.03 -0.07
CA GLU A 54 -10.56 -6.37 -0.33
C GLU A 54 -9.75 -6.43 -1.65
N LYS A 55 -10.24 -5.79 -2.70
CA LYS A 55 -9.49 -5.68 -3.97
C LYS A 55 -8.16 -4.95 -3.78
N LEU A 56 -8.16 -3.81 -3.09
CA LEU A 56 -6.93 -3.07 -2.79
C LEU A 56 -5.96 -3.91 -1.97
N ARG A 57 -6.45 -4.70 -1.01
CA ARG A 57 -5.63 -5.62 -0.22
C ARG A 57 -4.98 -6.68 -1.09
N ALA A 58 -5.77 -7.34 -1.94
CA ALA A 58 -5.28 -8.36 -2.85
C ALA A 58 -4.25 -7.82 -3.86
N GLU A 59 -4.42 -6.57 -4.33
CA GLU A 59 -3.44 -5.92 -5.20
C GLU A 59 -2.18 -5.51 -4.44
N VAL A 60 -2.29 -5.00 -3.21
CA VAL A 60 -1.14 -4.62 -2.37
C VAL A 60 -0.30 -5.85 -1.99
N ASP A 61 -0.92 -6.99 -1.69
CA ASP A 61 -0.21 -8.22 -1.30
C ASP A 61 0.70 -8.79 -2.41
N LYS A 62 0.54 -8.34 -3.66
CA LYS A 62 1.45 -8.68 -4.77
C LYS A 62 2.80 -7.96 -4.67
N TYR A 63 2.87 -6.88 -3.89
CA TYR A 63 4.08 -6.09 -3.71
C TYR A 63 4.77 -6.44 -2.39
N ARG A 64 6.10 -6.41 -2.40
CA ARG A 64 6.88 -6.56 -1.17
C ARG A 64 6.84 -5.25 -0.41
N VAL A 65 6.07 -5.23 0.68
CA VAL A 65 5.83 -4.01 1.48
C VAL A 65 6.21 -4.23 2.94
N GLU A 66 6.40 -3.13 3.65
CA GLU A 66 6.66 -3.10 5.10
C GLU A 66 7.79 -4.03 5.57
N GLY A 67 7.47 -5.02 6.41
CA GLY A 67 8.44 -5.84 7.11
C GLY A 67 9.34 -6.63 6.16
N ASP A 68 8.77 -7.14 5.06
CA ASP A 68 9.53 -7.96 4.11
C ASP A 68 10.54 -7.12 3.33
N LEU A 69 10.12 -5.94 2.86
CA LEU A 69 11.01 -5.01 2.17
C LEU A 69 12.10 -4.46 3.10
N ARG A 70 11.76 -4.13 4.35
CA ARG A 70 12.73 -3.65 5.35
C ARG A 70 13.78 -4.72 5.67
N ARG A 71 13.36 -5.98 5.80
CA ARG A 71 14.27 -7.12 6.04
C ARG A 71 15.19 -7.33 4.86
N GLU A 72 14.66 -7.32 3.64
CA GLU A 72 15.46 -7.44 2.42
C GLU A 72 16.53 -6.35 2.32
N VAL A 73 16.15 -5.09 2.49
CA VAL A 73 17.11 -3.96 2.47
C VAL A 73 18.19 -4.15 3.54
N SER A 74 17.81 -4.55 4.75
CA SER A 74 18.77 -4.80 5.84
C SER A 74 19.74 -5.94 5.52
N MET A 75 19.25 -7.05 4.94
CA MET A 75 20.10 -8.16 4.52
C MET A 75 21.02 -7.78 3.36
N ASN A 76 20.53 -6.99 2.41
CA ASN A 76 21.34 -6.49 1.29
C ASN A 76 22.47 -5.59 1.77
N ILE A 77 22.21 -4.71 2.75
CA ILE A 77 23.25 -3.89 3.39
C ILE A 77 24.26 -4.78 4.11
N LYS A 78 23.79 -5.71 4.95
CA LYS A 78 24.67 -6.61 5.71
C LYS A 78 25.59 -7.41 4.79
N ARG A 79 25.07 -7.93 3.67
CA ARG A 79 25.84 -8.67 2.66
C ARG A 79 26.97 -7.86 2.00
N LEU A 80 26.87 -6.54 1.97
CA LEU A 80 27.91 -5.67 1.40
C LEU A 80 28.94 -5.22 2.45
N VAL A 81 28.63 -5.41 3.73
CA VAL A 81 29.50 -5.06 4.86
C VAL A 81 30.36 -6.25 5.28
N ASP A 82 29.81 -7.47 5.22
CA ASP A 82 30.54 -8.74 5.40
C ASP A 82 31.39 -9.08 4.16
#